data_AF-A0A7C1SJ71-F1
#
_entry.id   AF-A0A7C1SJ71-F1
#
_cell.length_a   1.000
_cell.length_b   1.000
_cell.length_c   1.000
_cell.angle_alpha   90.00
_cell.angle_beta   90.00
_cell.angle_gamma   90.00
#
_symmetry.space_group_name_H-M   'P 1'
#
loop_
_entity.id
_entity.type
_entity.pdbx_description
1 polymer ?
#
loop_
_entity_poly.entity_id
_entity_poly.type
_entity_poly.pdbx_seq_one_letter_code
_entity_poly.pdbx_strand_id
1 'polypeptide(L)' 'MRAELTAPEHEHSEAVIVAAQWLSEQPDAPAGVIPLLRSRFNLTALEATEACAMARRFRINRRAFG' A
#
# COMPACT_ATOMS: atom_id res chain seq x y z
N MET A 1 13.34 -14.65 -19.43
CA MET A 1 12.02 -14.08 -19.77
C MET A 1 11.75 -12.95 -18.80
N ARG A 2 12.10 -11.71 -19.16
CA ARG A 2 11.78 -10.52 -18.35
C ARG A 2 10.34 -10.17 -18.69
N ALA A 3 9.43 -10.32 -17.73
CA ALA A 3 8.09 -9.78 -17.89
C ALA A 3 8.22 -8.25 -17.85
N GLU A 4 8.19 -7.63 -19.03
CA GLU A 4 7.93 -6.19 -19.14
C GLU A 4 6.46 -6.01 -18.72
N LEU A 5 6.26 -5.67 -17.45
CA LEU A 5 4.96 -5.29 -16.93
C LEU A 5 4.53 -4.03 -17.70
N THR A 6 3.39 -4.10 -18.37
CA THR A 6 2.88 -3.01 -19.19
C THR A 6 2.46 -1.83 -18.31
N ALA A 7 2.42 -0.63 -18.88
CA ALA A 7 2.19 0.64 -18.17
C ALA A 7 1.06 0.62 -17.11
N PRO A 8 -0.13 0.00 -17.34
CA PRO A 8 -1.21 0.00 -16.34
C PRO A 8 -0.84 -0.81 -15.09
N GLU A 9 -0.21 -1.98 -15.28
CA GLU A 9 0.12 -2.91 -14.19
C GLU A 9 1.19 -2.31 -13.26
N HIS A 10 2.10 -1.52 -13.83
CA HIS A 10 3.10 -0.78 -13.08
C HIS A 10 2.46 0.37 -12.28
N GLU A 11 1.60 1.18 -12.90
CA GLU A 11 0.89 2.28 -12.24
C GLU A 11 0.04 1.80 -11.05
N HIS A 12 -0.65 0.66 -11.20
CA HIS A 12 -1.41 0.03 -10.11
C HIS A 12 -0.50 -0.44 -8.97
N SER A 13 0.63 -1.06 -9.30
CA SER A 13 1.62 -1.51 -8.32
C SER A 13 2.24 -0.34 -7.54
N GLU A 14 2.51 0.78 -8.21
CA GLU A 14 3.03 1.99 -7.56
C GLU A 14 2.00 2.61 -6.59
N ALA A 15 0.73 2.70 -6.99
CA ALA A 15 -0.33 3.24 -6.14
C ALA A 15 -0.48 2.44 -4.84
N VAL A 16 -0.37 1.10 -4.91
CA VAL A 16 -0.38 0.21 -3.73
C VAL A 16 0.82 0.49 -2.81
N ILE A 17 2.01 0.65 -3.37
CA ILE A 17 3.23 0.92 -2.58
C ILE A 17 3.13 2.28 -1.88
N VAL A 18 2.69 3.32 -2.59
CA VAL A 18 2.50 4.67 -2.02
C VAL A 18 1.45 4.65 -0.91
N ALA A 19 0.32 3.97 -1.12
CA ALA A 19 -0.72 3.79 -0.10
C ALA A 19 -0.18 3.07 1.15
N ALA A 20 0.64 2.02 0.95
CA ALA A 20 1.26 1.27 2.02
C ALA A 20 2.27 2.11 2.82
N GLN A 21 3.10 2.90 2.15
CA GLN A 21 4.06 3.81 2.78
C GLN A 21 3.33 4.86 3.62
N TRP A 22 2.34 5.53 3.04
CA TRP A 22 1.50 6.51 3.73
C TRP A 22 0.83 5.92 4.97
N LEU A 23 0.26 4.71 4.87
CA LEU A 23 -0.35 4.04 6.01
C LEU A 23 0.68 3.64 7.07
N SER A 24 1.89 3.26 6.65
CA SER A 24 2.96 2.87 7.58
C SER A 24 3.41 4.03 8.48
N GLU A 25 3.29 5.27 7.98
CA GLU A 25 3.62 6.50 8.71
C GLU A 25 2.53 6.93 9.68
N GLN A 26 1.29 6.47 9.51
CA GLN A 26 0.22 6.79 10.45
C GLN A 26 0.48 6.13 11.82
N PRO A 27 0.43 6.87 12.93
CA PRO A 27 0.70 6.32 14.26
C PRO A 27 -0.37 5.31 14.69
N ASP A 28 -1.64 5.61 14.41
CA ASP A 28 -2.79 4.74 14.66
C ASP A 28 -3.43 4.29 13.35
N ALA A 29 -3.96 3.06 13.32
CA ALA A 29 -4.72 2.58 12.18
C ALA A 29 -6.11 3.25 12.20
N PRO A 30 -6.45 4.11 11.21
CA PRO A 30 -7.76 4.72 11.18
C PRO A 30 -8.86 3.66 11.05
N ALA A 31 -9.97 3.85 11.76
CA ALA A 31 -11.14 3.00 11.60
C ALA A 31 -11.61 3.04 10.13
N GLY A 32 -11.76 1.87 9.51
CA GLY A 32 -12.12 1.82 8.09
C GLY A 32 -10.96 2.18 7.14
N VAL A 33 -9.75 1.67 7.41
CA VAL A 33 -8.57 1.88 6.54
C VAL A 33 -8.79 1.47 5.08
N ILE A 34 -9.55 0.40 4.82
CA ILE A 34 -9.78 -0.08 3.45
C ILE A 34 -10.63 0.93 2.64
N PRO A 35 -11.82 1.36 3.10
CA PRO A 35 -12.56 2.46 2.45
C PRO A 35 -11.72 3.71 2.24
N LEU A 36 -10.91 4.10 3.22
CA LEU A 36 -10.06 5.28 3.15
C LEU A 36 -8.99 5.17 2.06
N LEU A 37 -8.29 4.05 1.98
CA LEU A 37 -7.26 3.84 0.95
C LEU A 37 -7.87 3.79 -0.44
N ARG A 38 -9.04 3.16 -0.58
CA ARG A 38 -9.78 3.11 -1.85
C ARG A 38 -10.15 4.51 -2.35
N SER A 39 -10.72 5.35 -1.47
CA SER A 39 -11.12 6.71 -1.86
C SER A 39 -9.92 7.64 -2.08
N ARG A 40 -8.85 7.47 -1.30
CA ARG A 40 -7.69 8.38 -1.30
C ARG A 40 -6.75 8.12 -2.48
N PHE A 41 -6.54 6.86 -2.82
CA PHE A 41 -5.55 6.44 -3.82
C PHE A 41 -6.20 5.81 -5.07
N ASN A 42 -7.54 5.90 -5.18
CA ASN A 42 -8.31 5.29 -6.27
C ASN A 42 -8.05 3.78 -6.44
N LEU A 43 -7.88 3.07 -5.32
CA LEU A 43 -7.57 1.65 -5.29
C LEU A 43 -8.84 0.80 -5.29
N THR A 44 -8.73 -0.39 -5.87
CA THR A 44 -9.68 -1.48 -5.66
C THR A 44 -9.61 -2.01 -4.23
N ALA A 45 -10.60 -2.82 -3.83
CA ALA A 45 -10.61 -3.43 -2.50
C ALA A 45 -9.44 -4.41 -2.30
N LEU A 46 -9.00 -5.09 -3.35
CA LEU A 46 -7.86 -6.00 -3.31
C LEU A 46 -6.56 -5.22 -3.05
N GLU A 47 -6.28 -4.22 -3.88
CA GLU A 47 -5.10 -3.35 -3.76
C GLU A 47 -5.03 -2.63 -2.41
N ALA A 48 -6.17 -2.16 -1.88
CA ALA A 48 -6.21 -1.56 -0.55
C ALA A 48 -5.84 -2.57 0.55
N THR A 49 -6.24 -3.84 0.39
CA THR A 49 -5.91 -4.91 1.33
C THR A 49 -4.42 -5.27 1.25
N GLU A 50 -3.86 -5.32 0.04
CA GLU A 50 -2.43 -5.50 -0.19
C GLU A 50 -1.60 -4.36 0.42
N ALA A 51 -2.03 -3.11 0.22
CA ALA A 51 -1.42 -1.94 0.82
C ALA A 51 -1.43 -2.03 2.36
N CYS A 52 -2.53 -2.48 2.97
CA CYS A 52 -2.60 -2.72 4.41
C CYS A 52 -1.61 -3.80 4.88
N ALA A 53 -1.50 -4.91 4.16
CA ALA A 53 -0.53 -5.97 4.49
C ALA A 53 0.92 -5.47 4.36
N MET A 54 1.21 -4.69 3.31
CA MET A 54 2.52 -4.12 3.04
C MET A 54 2.92 -3.05 4.08
N ALA A 55 1.98 -2.19 4.49
CA ALA A 55 2.20 -1.18 5.52
C ALA A 55 2.65 -1.80 6.86
N ARG A 56 2.07 -2.96 7.24
CA ARG A 56 2.48 -3.70 8.44
C ARG A 56 3.94 -4.16 8.35
N ARG A 57 4.37 -4.64 7.18
CA ARG A 57 5.76 -5.04 6.93
C ARG A 57 6.71 -3.85 7.01
N PHE A 58 6.33 -2.69 6.44
CA PHE A 58 7.13 -1.46 6.54
C PHE A 58 7.31 -1.00 7.98
N ARG A 59 6.27 -1.07 8.81
CA ARG A 59 6.39 -0.77 10.26
C ARG A 59 7.35 -1.71 10.97
N ILE A 60 7.30 -3.01 10.66
CA ILE A 60 8.21 -4.01 11.23
C ILE A 60 9.65 -3.70 10.80
N ASN A 61 9.90 -3.48 9.51
CA ASN A 61 11.23 -3.18 8.99
C ASN A 61 11.79 -1.88 9.60
N ARG A 62 10.97 -0.84 9.75
CA ARG A 62 11.38 0.41 10.40
C ARG A 62 11.77 0.21 11.86
N ARG A 63 11.08 -0.68 12.59
CA ARG A 63 11.44 -1.02 13.98
C ARG A 63 12.70 -1.88 14.07
N ALA A 64 12.97 -2.70 13.05
CA ALA A 64 14.11 -3.62 13.04
C ALA A 64 15.41 -2.97 12.56
N PHE A 65 15.33 -1.96 11.69
CA PHE A 65 16.49 -1.35 11.02
C PHE A 65 16.57 0.18 11.16
N GLY A 66 15.61 0.82 11.84
CA GLY A 66 15.54 2.26 12.02
C GLY A 66 16.06 2.74 13.37
#